data_AF-A0A2G5SI99-F1
#
_entry.id   AF-A0A2G5SI99-F1
#
_cell.length_a   1.000
_cell.length_b   1.000
_cell.length_c   1.000
_cell.angle_alpha   90.00
_cell.angle_beta   90.00
_cell.angle_gamma   90.00
#
_symmetry.space_group_name_H-M   'P 1'
#
loop_
_entity.id
_entity.type
_entity.pdbx_description
1 polymer ?
#
loop_
_entity_poly.entity_id
_entity_poly.type
_entity_poly.pdbx_seq_one_letter_code
_entity_poly.pdbx_strand_id
1 'polypeptide(L)'
;MYQPVLAGYSLGIFGALGVEGKDMYYLCMVQVAGVIVSVACLFETRFFILYARETFWKHLRRPWLLFNYTIALTYMLPTYLAVPDQISGKIYQFGRYPCLPKEVYDEKVFLLSTWSTGVAYNSCLNTASQQTLIIVGLIFWNMRKSTNGVKISKKTLEMHRLFLRALILQVTIPLVTVLGPLIINIFIIYNSYYNQGANNISICIMATHGLVSTMAMIYLHKSYWAVLMQVLSPKWSNSRVFTLVHSRPQNFVSNKL
;
A
#
# COMPACT_ATOMS: atom_id res chain seq x y z
N MET A 1 -12.27 -13.25 8.10
CA MET A 1 -13.24 -12.46 7.30
C MET A 1 -13.95 -13.41 6.35
N TYR A 2 -15.23 -13.16 6.12
CA TYR A 2 -16.14 -13.94 5.31
C TYR A 2 -16.66 -13.03 4.19
N GLN A 3 -16.12 -13.21 2.98
CA GLN A 3 -16.63 -12.57 1.77
C GLN A 3 -17.33 -13.61 0.90
N PRO A 4 -18.42 -13.25 0.21
CA PRO A 4 -18.92 -11.88 -0.06
C PRO A 4 -19.91 -11.32 0.99
N VAL A 5 -20.23 -12.07 2.06
CA VAL A 5 -21.20 -11.66 3.10
C VAL A 5 -20.78 -10.43 3.91
N LEU A 6 -19.51 -10.01 3.83
CA LEU A 6 -18.93 -8.90 4.60
C LEU A 6 -19.10 -9.08 6.11
N ALA A 7 -18.73 -10.26 6.59
CA ALA A 7 -18.78 -10.59 8.00
C ALA A 7 -17.39 -11.01 8.52
N GLY A 8 -17.17 -10.92 9.82
CA GLY A 8 -15.94 -11.40 10.44
C GLY A 8 -15.83 -10.95 11.89
N TYR A 9 -14.84 -11.47 12.59
CA TYR A 9 -14.53 -11.08 13.96
C TYR A 9 -13.04 -10.81 14.10
N SER A 10 -12.68 -10.06 15.13
CA SER A 10 -11.29 -9.83 15.50
C SER A 10 -10.92 -10.66 16.72
N LEU A 11 -9.68 -11.13 16.74
CA LEU A 11 -9.06 -11.83 17.88
C LEU A 11 -8.01 -10.96 18.58
N GLY A 12 -7.94 -9.67 18.25
CA GLY A 12 -6.91 -8.75 18.75
C GLY A 12 -7.22 -8.12 20.10
N ILE A 13 -6.22 -7.42 20.64
CA ILE A 13 -6.29 -6.69 21.93
C ILE A 13 -7.46 -5.72 21.99
N PHE A 14 -7.80 -5.06 20.88
CA PHE A 14 -8.94 -4.15 20.83
C PHE A 14 -10.28 -4.86 21.11
N GLY A 15 -10.44 -6.12 20.70
CA GLY A 15 -11.60 -6.91 21.09
C GLY A 15 -11.60 -7.21 22.60
N ALA A 16 -10.43 -7.51 23.17
CA ALA A 16 -10.28 -7.72 24.62
C ALA A 16 -10.52 -6.45 25.46
N LEU A 17 -10.26 -5.26 24.88
CA LEU A 17 -10.54 -3.96 25.50
C LEU A 17 -12.00 -3.49 25.32
N GLY A 18 -12.85 -4.28 24.65
CA GLY A 18 -14.27 -3.96 24.45
C GLY A 18 -14.54 -2.94 23.34
N VAL A 19 -13.62 -2.75 22.39
CA VAL A 19 -13.86 -1.88 21.23
C VAL A 19 -14.90 -2.52 20.32
N GLU A 20 -15.91 -1.76 19.90
CA GLU A 20 -16.98 -2.26 19.04
C GLU A 20 -16.44 -2.68 17.65
N GLY A 21 -17.03 -3.74 17.08
CA GLY A 21 -16.61 -4.28 15.78
C GLY A 21 -16.66 -3.26 14.63
N LYS A 22 -17.63 -2.34 14.67
CA LYS A 22 -17.77 -1.26 13.68
C LYS A 22 -16.56 -0.31 13.69
N ASP A 23 -16.05 0.03 14.88
CA ASP A 23 -14.93 0.96 15.05
C ASP A 23 -13.63 0.32 14.62
N MET A 24 -13.44 -0.95 15.00
CA MET A 24 -12.28 -1.75 14.59
C MET A 24 -12.19 -1.88 13.07
N TYR A 25 -13.33 -2.12 12.40
CA TYR A 25 -13.37 -2.20 10.95
C TYR A 25 -13.05 -0.85 10.30
N TYR A 26 -13.65 0.24 10.78
CA TYR A 26 -13.40 1.58 10.26
C TYR A 26 -11.91 1.95 10.36
N LEU A 27 -11.29 1.71 11.52
CA LEU A 27 -9.86 1.94 11.73
C LEU A 27 -8.99 1.10 10.78
N CYS A 28 -9.35 -0.17 10.56
CA CYS A 28 -8.64 -1.04 9.61
C CYS A 28 -8.69 -0.49 8.17
N MET A 29 -9.88 -0.05 7.72
CA MET A 29 -10.04 0.50 6.36
C MET A 29 -9.30 1.83 6.19
N VAL A 30 -9.35 2.72 7.18
CA VAL A 30 -8.57 3.96 7.20
C VAL A 30 -7.07 3.68 7.13
N GLN A 31 -6.57 2.69 7.88
CA GLN A 31 -5.17 2.28 7.83
C GLN A 31 -4.77 1.80 6.43
N VAL A 32 -5.56 0.90 5.83
CA VAL A 32 -5.30 0.41 4.46
C VAL A 32 -5.28 1.57 3.46
N ALA A 33 -6.25 2.49 3.54
CA ALA A 33 -6.28 3.67 2.70
C ALA A 33 -5.06 4.58 2.90
N GLY A 34 -4.64 4.80 4.15
CA GLY A 34 -3.44 5.58 4.49
C GLY A 34 -2.16 4.98 3.92
N VAL A 35 -2.03 3.64 3.91
CA VAL A 35 -0.91 2.94 3.26
C VAL A 35 -0.92 3.21 1.74
N ILE A 36 -2.08 3.13 1.09
CA ILE A 36 -2.21 3.41 -0.35
C ILE A 36 -1.81 4.86 -0.66
N VAL A 37 -2.27 5.84 0.14
CA VAL A 37 -1.89 7.25 -0.01
C VAL A 37 -0.40 7.45 0.22
N SER A 38 0.21 6.75 1.18
CA SER A 38 1.65 6.81 1.44
C SER A 38 2.47 6.30 0.25
N VAL A 39 2.03 5.21 -0.40
CA VAL A 39 2.64 4.70 -1.63
C VAL A 39 2.50 5.72 -2.77
N ALA A 40 1.30 6.30 -2.95
CA ALA A 40 1.07 7.34 -3.95
C ALA A 40 1.99 8.55 -3.74
N CYS A 41 2.13 9.01 -2.50
CA CYS A 41 3.01 10.11 -2.11
C CYS A 41 4.49 9.80 -2.42
N LEU A 42 4.94 8.57 -2.16
CA LEU A 42 6.31 8.15 -2.49
C LEU A 42 6.57 8.30 -3.99
N PHE A 43 5.65 7.85 -4.84
CA PHE A 43 5.80 7.98 -6.29
C PHE A 43 5.69 9.40 -6.80
N GLU A 44 4.70 10.13 -6.32
CA GLU A 44 4.52 11.53 -6.66
C GLU A 44 5.79 12.32 -6.30
N THR A 45 6.42 12.03 -5.16
CA THR A 45 7.71 12.63 -4.76
C THR A 45 8.81 12.37 -5.79
N ARG A 46 8.91 11.14 -6.29
CA ARG A 46 9.94 10.81 -7.30
C ARG A 46 9.65 11.46 -8.63
N PHE A 47 8.40 11.41 -9.08
CA PHE A 47 7.96 12.09 -10.29
C PHE A 47 8.24 13.60 -10.22
N PHE A 48 7.96 14.22 -9.07
CA PHE A 48 8.20 15.63 -8.84
C PHE A 48 9.68 16.01 -8.97
N ILE A 49 10.56 15.30 -8.25
CA ILE A 49 12.00 15.57 -8.27
C ILE A 49 12.59 15.41 -9.68
N LEU A 50 12.15 14.38 -10.42
CA LEU A 50 12.72 14.04 -11.72
C LEU A 50 12.17 14.89 -12.87
N TYR A 51 10.87 15.22 -12.85
CA TYR A 51 10.17 15.70 -14.04
C TYR A 51 9.27 16.91 -13.80
N ALA A 52 8.78 17.14 -12.58
CA ALA A 52 7.73 18.13 -12.33
C ALA A 52 8.15 19.30 -11.40
N ARG A 53 9.42 19.43 -11.05
CA ARG A 53 9.93 20.48 -10.14
C ARG A 53 9.63 21.90 -10.62
N GLU A 54 9.84 22.14 -11.92
CA GLU A 54 9.66 23.45 -12.56
C GLU A 54 8.25 23.65 -13.14
N THR A 55 7.32 22.74 -12.89
CA THR A 55 5.96 22.83 -13.41
C THR A 55 4.99 23.37 -12.36
N PHE A 56 3.75 23.65 -12.77
CA PHE A 56 2.66 24.05 -11.86
C PHE A 56 2.40 23.02 -10.75
N TRP A 57 2.81 21.76 -10.93
CA TRP A 57 2.62 20.69 -9.95
C TRP A 57 3.19 21.00 -8.56
N LYS A 58 4.21 21.87 -8.46
CA LYS A 58 4.78 22.34 -7.19
C LYS A 58 3.75 23.00 -6.27
N HIS A 59 2.73 23.65 -6.83
CA HIS A 59 1.66 24.29 -6.07
C HIS A 59 0.51 23.31 -5.75
N LEU A 60 0.24 22.36 -6.64
CA LEU A 60 -0.86 21.41 -6.50
C LEU A 60 -0.56 20.24 -5.56
N ARG A 61 0.72 19.93 -5.33
CA ARG A 61 1.18 18.80 -4.51
C ARG A 61 0.58 18.75 -3.10
N ARG A 62 0.59 19.87 -2.35
CA ARG A 62 0.08 19.91 -0.98
C ARG A 62 -1.45 19.75 -0.93
N PRO A 63 -2.24 20.49 -1.73
CA PRO A 63 -3.68 20.25 -1.85
C PRO A 63 -4.01 18.82 -2.27
N TRP A 64 -3.28 18.26 -3.24
CA TRP A 64 -3.47 16.88 -3.71
C TRP A 64 -3.26 15.85 -2.59
N LEU A 65 -2.23 16.04 -1.77
CA LEU A 65 -1.95 15.14 -0.64
C LEU A 65 -3.04 15.25 0.44
N LEU A 66 -3.43 16.48 0.80
CA LEU A 66 -4.50 16.74 1.76
C LEU A 66 -5.81 16.09 1.30
N PHE A 67 -6.18 16.28 0.04
CA PHE A 67 -7.37 15.70 -0.56
C PHE A 67 -7.39 14.17 -0.48
N ASN A 68 -6.28 13.51 -0.82
CA ASN A 68 -6.19 12.05 -0.74
C ASN A 68 -6.31 11.53 0.70
N TYR A 69 -5.71 12.20 1.69
CA TYR A 69 -5.89 11.82 3.09
C TYR A 69 -7.31 12.08 3.60
N THR A 70 -7.96 13.17 3.17
CA THR A 70 -9.37 13.41 3.50
C THR A 70 -10.27 12.32 2.92
N ILE A 71 -10.02 11.88 1.68
CA ILE A 71 -10.74 10.72 1.11
C ILE A 71 -10.43 9.46 1.91
N ALA A 72 -9.17 9.18 2.26
CA ALA A 72 -8.80 8.00 3.04
C ALA A 72 -9.53 7.91 4.38
N LEU A 73 -9.88 9.05 4.99
CA LEU A 73 -10.67 9.11 6.22
C LEU A 73 -12.19 9.00 5.99
N THR A 74 -12.69 9.52 4.86
CA THR A 74 -14.14 9.70 4.66
C THR A 74 -14.77 8.65 3.74
N TYR A 75 -14.02 7.98 2.86
CA TYR A 75 -14.58 7.11 1.82
C TYR A 75 -15.43 5.94 2.35
N MET A 76 -15.15 5.48 3.57
CA MET A 76 -15.86 4.36 4.21
C MET A 76 -16.83 4.80 5.32
N LEU A 77 -16.99 6.12 5.52
CA LEU A 77 -17.90 6.69 6.49
C LEU A 77 -19.37 6.32 6.22
N PRO A 78 -19.87 6.31 4.97
CA PRO A 78 -21.25 5.88 4.70
C PRO A 78 -21.50 4.43 5.14
N THR A 79 -20.54 3.52 4.89
CA THR A 79 -20.63 2.13 5.34
C THR A 79 -20.63 2.02 6.86
N TYR A 80 -19.80 2.81 7.54
CA TYR A 80 -19.73 2.85 9.01
C TYR A 80 -21.04 3.34 9.64
N LEU A 81 -21.67 4.38 9.07
CA LEU A 81 -22.94 4.91 9.55
C LEU A 81 -24.14 4.01 9.21
N ALA A 82 -24.01 3.18 8.19
CA ALA A 82 -25.06 2.26 7.71
C ALA A 82 -24.87 0.81 8.18
N VAL A 83 -24.11 0.58 9.25
CA VAL A 83 -23.98 -0.76 9.85
C VAL A 83 -25.37 -1.23 10.33
N PRO A 84 -25.82 -2.43 9.92
CA PRO A 84 -27.16 -2.91 10.24
C PRO A 84 -27.24 -3.45 11.68
N ASP A 85 -28.48 -3.60 12.16
CA ASP A 85 -28.77 -4.45 13.33
C ASP A 85 -28.18 -5.85 13.12
N GLN A 86 -27.47 -6.35 14.12
CA GLN A 86 -26.68 -7.58 13.97
C GLN A 86 -27.56 -8.83 13.92
N ILE A 87 -28.74 -8.82 14.53
CA ILE A 87 -29.64 -9.99 14.53
C ILE A 87 -30.36 -10.06 13.17
N SER A 88 -31.12 -9.01 12.85
CA SER A 88 -31.94 -8.94 11.64
C SER A 88 -31.08 -8.91 10.38
N GLY A 89 -29.96 -8.19 10.42
CA GLY A 89 -29.02 -8.07 9.31
C GLY A 89 -28.33 -9.38 8.97
N LYS A 90 -27.93 -10.19 9.96
CA LYS A 90 -27.32 -11.51 9.73
C LYS A 90 -28.32 -12.47 9.11
N ILE A 91 -29.56 -12.51 9.60
CA ILE A 91 -30.63 -13.35 9.03
C ILE A 91 -30.83 -13.01 7.55
N TYR A 92 -30.98 -11.71 7.25
CA TYR A 92 -31.14 -11.25 5.87
C TYR A 92 -29.92 -11.57 5.00
N GLN A 93 -28.71 -11.22 5.45
CA GLN A 93 -27.51 -11.33 4.63
C GLN A 93 -27.08 -12.78 4.42
N PHE A 94 -27.10 -13.61 5.47
CA PHE A 94 -26.66 -14.99 5.38
C PHE A 94 -27.68 -15.86 4.61
N GLY A 95 -28.98 -15.55 4.71
CA GLY A 95 -30.02 -16.20 3.92
C GLY A 95 -29.88 -16.02 2.40
N ARG A 96 -29.09 -15.04 1.94
CA ARG A 96 -28.80 -14.83 0.50
C ARG A 96 -27.75 -15.79 -0.06
N TYR A 97 -27.01 -16.50 0.79
CA TYR A 97 -25.90 -17.37 0.38
C TYR A 97 -26.14 -18.82 0.84
N PRO A 98 -26.42 -19.76 -0.07
CA PRO A 98 -26.86 -21.11 0.28
C PRO A 98 -25.76 -21.99 0.91
N CYS A 99 -24.48 -21.58 0.88
CA CYS A 99 -23.33 -22.43 1.24
C CYS A 99 -22.36 -21.74 2.21
N LEU A 100 -22.87 -21.23 3.33
CA LEU A 100 -22.03 -20.65 4.39
C LEU A 100 -21.64 -21.70 5.44
N PRO A 101 -20.38 -21.74 5.88
CA PRO A 101 -19.95 -22.70 6.88
C PRO A 101 -20.43 -22.27 8.27
N LYS A 102 -20.50 -23.22 9.21
CA LYS A 102 -21.17 -23.03 10.51
C LYS A 102 -20.54 -21.91 11.34
N GLU A 103 -19.24 -21.66 11.15
CA GLU A 103 -18.46 -20.65 11.86
C GLU A 103 -18.94 -19.22 11.58
N VAL A 104 -19.62 -18.99 10.44
CA VAL A 104 -20.18 -17.66 10.09
C VAL A 104 -21.33 -17.28 11.03
N TYR A 105 -22.00 -18.26 11.63
CA TYR A 105 -23.16 -18.06 12.50
C TYR A 105 -22.79 -17.86 13.98
N ASP A 106 -21.49 -17.89 14.33
CA ASP A 106 -21.03 -17.59 15.69
C ASP A 106 -21.44 -16.16 16.08
N GLU A 107 -21.89 -15.98 17.33
CA GLU A 107 -22.31 -14.69 17.87
C GLU A 107 -21.23 -13.61 17.73
N LYS A 108 -19.95 -14.01 17.86
CA LYS A 108 -18.78 -13.13 17.73
C LYS A 108 -18.61 -12.52 16.35
N VAL A 109 -19.19 -13.14 15.32
CA VAL A 109 -19.08 -12.67 13.93
C VAL A 109 -19.83 -11.35 13.80
N PHE A 110 -19.12 -10.28 13.51
CA PHE A 110 -19.72 -8.98 13.20
C PHE A 110 -20.09 -8.91 11.72
N LEU A 111 -21.32 -8.48 11.41
CA LEU A 111 -21.78 -8.17 10.07
C LEU A 111 -21.56 -6.68 9.78
N LEU A 112 -20.80 -6.38 8.74
CA LEU A 112 -20.51 -5.01 8.35
C LEU A 112 -21.66 -4.35 7.59
N SER A 113 -22.19 -5.03 6.58
CA SER A 113 -23.18 -4.45 5.67
C SER A 113 -24.01 -5.53 4.99
N THR A 114 -25.29 -5.23 4.78
CA THR A 114 -26.19 -6.02 3.92
C THR A 114 -26.10 -5.62 2.44
N TRP A 115 -25.33 -4.57 2.12
CA TRP A 115 -25.15 -4.05 0.77
C TRP A 115 -23.69 -4.17 0.32
N SER A 116 -23.26 -5.42 0.05
CA SER A 116 -21.86 -5.72 -0.27
C SER A 116 -21.32 -4.97 -1.48
N THR A 117 -22.15 -4.76 -2.50
CA THR A 117 -21.79 -3.97 -3.69
C THR A 117 -21.62 -2.49 -3.38
N GLY A 118 -22.36 -1.92 -2.42
CA GLY A 118 -22.17 -0.56 -1.94
C GLY A 118 -20.82 -0.36 -1.26
N VAL A 119 -20.37 -1.34 -0.48
CA VAL A 119 -19.02 -1.31 0.15
C VAL A 119 -17.92 -1.40 -0.91
N ALA A 120 -18.11 -2.23 -1.94
CA ALA A 120 -17.19 -2.29 -3.08
C ALA A 120 -17.17 -0.95 -3.85
N TYR A 121 -18.33 -0.33 -4.07
CA TYR A 121 -18.44 0.99 -4.70
C TYR A 121 -17.71 2.07 -3.89
N ASN A 122 -17.97 2.15 -2.58
CA ASN A 122 -17.26 3.07 -1.68
C ASN A 122 -15.75 2.84 -1.74
N SER A 123 -15.30 1.59 -1.83
CA SER A 123 -13.87 1.26 -1.93
C SER A 123 -13.24 1.81 -3.21
N CYS A 124 -13.99 1.85 -4.32
CA CYS A 124 -13.54 2.45 -5.58
C CYS A 124 -13.41 3.98 -5.53
N LEU A 125 -14.08 4.67 -4.59
CA LEU A 125 -13.93 6.12 -4.40
C LEU A 125 -12.51 6.51 -3.92
N ASN A 126 -11.78 5.57 -3.31
CA ASN A 126 -10.38 5.78 -2.99
C ASN A 126 -9.53 5.76 -4.27
N THR A 127 -9.36 6.94 -4.88
CA THR A 127 -8.65 7.10 -6.16
C THR A 127 -7.13 7.04 -6.06
N ALA A 128 -6.54 6.95 -4.86
CA ALA A 128 -5.09 6.99 -4.66
C ALA A 128 -4.37 5.81 -5.35
N SER A 129 -5.02 4.65 -5.46
CA SER A 129 -4.46 3.48 -6.16
C SER A 129 -4.33 3.72 -7.66
N GLN A 130 -5.36 4.30 -8.29
CA GLN A 130 -5.41 4.65 -9.70
C GLN A 130 -4.40 5.76 -10.02
N GLN A 131 -4.31 6.78 -9.15
CA GLN A 131 -3.32 7.85 -9.26
C GLN A 131 -1.89 7.29 -9.22
N THR A 132 -1.62 6.32 -8.33
CA THR A 132 -0.30 5.66 -8.25
C THR A 132 0.08 5.02 -9.57
N LEU A 133 -0.83 4.24 -10.18
CA LEU A 133 -0.58 3.59 -11.47
C LEU A 133 -0.30 4.61 -12.58
N ILE A 134 -1.04 5.72 -12.60
CA ILE A 134 -0.83 6.82 -13.56
C ILE A 134 0.57 7.44 -13.37
N ILE A 135 0.95 7.78 -12.14
CA ILE A 135 2.25 8.39 -11.85
C ILE A 135 3.40 7.44 -12.21
N VAL A 136 3.26 6.15 -11.89
CA VAL A 136 4.22 5.11 -12.31
C VAL A 136 4.35 5.10 -13.83
N GLY A 137 3.24 5.07 -14.56
CA GLY A 137 3.22 5.13 -16.03
C GLY A 137 3.91 6.38 -16.58
N LEU A 138 3.66 7.55 -15.98
CA LEU A 138 4.30 8.81 -16.37
C LEU A 138 5.82 8.80 -16.12
N ILE A 139 6.28 8.22 -15.00
CA ILE A 139 7.71 8.04 -14.73
C ILE A 139 8.36 7.17 -15.82
N PHE A 140 7.74 6.04 -16.16
CA PHE A 140 8.26 5.16 -17.22
C PHE A 140 8.30 5.85 -18.58
N TRP A 141 7.23 6.54 -18.94
CA TRP A 141 7.12 7.28 -20.19
C TRP A 141 8.21 8.35 -20.30
N ASN A 142 8.32 9.20 -19.27
CA ASN A 142 9.32 10.26 -19.24
C ASN A 142 10.73 9.71 -19.23
N MET A 143 11.01 8.62 -18.52
CA MET A 143 12.32 7.98 -18.54
C MET A 143 12.73 7.48 -19.93
N ARG A 144 11.77 6.89 -20.67
CA ARG A 144 12.01 6.44 -22.05
C ARG A 144 12.32 7.64 -22.96
N LYS A 145 11.57 8.73 -22.85
CA LYS A 145 11.78 9.98 -23.61
C LYS A 145 13.09 10.70 -23.23
N SER A 146 13.41 10.70 -21.95
CA SER A 146 14.54 11.39 -21.32
C SER A 146 15.91 10.79 -21.69
N THR A 147 15.94 9.62 -22.34
CA THR A 147 17.20 9.03 -22.82
C THR A 147 17.84 9.81 -24.00
N ASN A 148 17.10 10.72 -24.64
CA ASN A 148 17.55 11.43 -25.85
C ASN A 148 17.94 12.92 -25.66
N GLY A 149 17.91 13.50 -24.45
CA GLY A 149 18.15 14.96 -24.34
C GLY A 149 18.31 15.61 -22.96
N VAL A 150 18.79 14.90 -21.93
CA VAL A 150 18.88 15.47 -20.57
C VAL A 150 20.25 16.09 -20.28
N LYS A 151 20.24 17.29 -19.69
CA LYS A 151 21.40 18.01 -19.14
C LYS A 151 21.99 17.39 -17.85
N ILE A 152 21.95 16.07 -17.71
CA ILE A 152 22.45 15.34 -16.53
C ILE A 152 23.57 14.41 -16.99
N SER A 153 24.66 14.34 -16.22
CA SER A 153 25.79 13.47 -16.54
C SER A 153 25.34 12.01 -16.70
N LYS A 154 26.00 11.26 -17.59
CA LYS A 154 25.72 9.83 -17.81
C LYS A 154 25.75 9.03 -16.49
N LYS A 155 26.67 9.39 -15.58
CA LYS A 155 26.83 8.71 -14.30
C LYS A 155 25.68 8.97 -13.33
N THR A 156 25.22 10.22 -13.24
CA THR A 156 24.06 10.58 -12.41
C THR A 156 22.77 9.95 -12.96
N LEU A 157 22.63 9.89 -14.30
CA LEU A 157 21.49 9.24 -14.94
C LEU A 157 21.45 7.74 -14.66
N GLU A 158 22.60 7.06 -14.70
CA GLU A 158 22.73 5.63 -14.36
C GLU A 158 22.30 5.36 -12.91
N MET A 159 22.73 6.19 -11.96
CA MET A 159 22.32 6.08 -10.56
C MET A 159 20.80 6.21 -10.38
N HIS A 160 20.17 7.17 -11.07
CA HIS A 160 18.72 7.34 -11.03
C HIS A 160 17.99 6.14 -11.65
N ARG A 161 18.52 5.53 -12.73
CA ARG A 161 17.94 4.31 -13.33
C ARG A 161 18.01 3.11 -12.39
N LEU A 162 19.14 2.89 -11.72
CA LEU A 162 19.28 1.81 -10.73
C LEU A 162 18.33 2.01 -9.56
N PHE A 163 18.25 3.24 -9.04
CA PHE A 163 17.32 3.59 -7.98
C PHE A 163 15.85 3.39 -8.40
N LEU A 164 15.49 3.80 -9.61
CA LEU A 164 14.13 3.63 -10.12
C LEU A 164 13.79 2.16 -10.35
N ARG A 165 14.71 1.32 -10.84
CA ARG A 165 14.51 -0.14 -10.91
C ARG A 165 14.23 -0.74 -9.54
N ALA A 166 15.00 -0.38 -8.53
CA ALA A 166 14.78 -0.84 -7.15
C ALA A 166 13.41 -0.38 -6.63
N LEU A 167 13.04 0.88 -6.91
CA LEU A 167 11.77 1.45 -6.50
C LEU A 167 10.55 0.81 -7.19
N ILE A 168 10.67 0.48 -8.49
CA ILE A 168 9.66 -0.28 -9.23
C ILE A 168 9.47 -1.65 -8.58
N LEU A 169 10.57 -2.37 -8.31
CA LEU A 169 10.50 -3.70 -7.71
C LEU A 169 9.89 -3.65 -6.30
N GLN A 170 10.25 -2.64 -5.52
CA GLN A 170 9.69 -2.39 -4.19
C GLN A 170 8.19 -2.09 -4.22
N VAL A 171 7.66 -1.62 -5.36
CA VAL A 171 6.25 -1.24 -5.52
C VAL A 171 5.43 -2.35 -6.16
N THR A 172 6.04 -3.18 -6.98
CA THR A 172 5.40 -4.42 -7.44
C THR A 172 4.92 -5.24 -6.25
N ILE A 173 5.66 -5.22 -5.13
CA ILE A 173 5.29 -5.92 -3.90
C ILE A 173 3.91 -5.44 -3.39
N PRO A 174 3.70 -4.18 -2.93
CA PRO A 174 2.40 -3.72 -2.45
C PRO A 174 1.31 -3.76 -3.54
N LEU A 175 1.63 -3.59 -4.82
CA LEU A 175 0.64 -3.77 -5.90
C LEU A 175 0.09 -5.21 -5.91
N VAL A 176 0.98 -6.21 -5.83
CA VAL A 176 0.56 -7.62 -5.83
C VAL A 176 -0.06 -8.03 -4.51
N THR A 177 0.54 -7.63 -3.38
CA THR A 177 0.15 -8.12 -2.04
C THR A 177 -0.99 -7.32 -1.41
N VAL A 178 -1.34 -6.14 -1.92
CA VAL A 178 -2.46 -5.33 -1.41
C VAL A 178 -3.55 -5.16 -2.47
N LEU A 179 -3.22 -4.64 -3.67
CA LEU A 179 -4.24 -4.44 -4.71
C LEU A 179 -4.74 -5.76 -5.29
N GLY A 180 -3.87 -6.77 -5.44
CA GLY A 180 -4.27 -8.12 -5.91
C GLY A 180 -5.42 -8.71 -5.08
N PRO A 181 -5.25 -8.88 -3.75
CA PRO A 181 -6.32 -9.28 -2.84
C PRO A 181 -7.58 -8.42 -2.94
N LEU A 182 -7.45 -7.09 -3.03
CA LEU A 182 -8.61 -6.19 -3.17
C LEU A 182 -9.41 -6.44 -4.45
N ILE A 183 -8.74 -6.63 -5.59
CA ILE A 183 -9.39 -6.92 -6.87
C ILE A 183 -10.12 -8.27 -6.81
N ILE A 184 -9.48 -9.29 -6.24
CA ILE A 184 -10.09 -10.62 -6.05
C ILE A 184 -11.34 -10.51 -5.17
N ASN A 185 -11.25 -9.76 -4.07
CA ASN A 185 -12.37 -9.56 -3.15
C ASN A 185 -13.54 -8.84 -3.82
N ILE A 186 -13.28 -7.79 -4.61
CA ILE A 186 -14.32 -7.10 -5.41
C ILE A 186 -14.97 -8.08 -6.40
N PHE A 187 -14.17 -8.87 -7.11
CA PHE A 187 -14.66 -9.86 -8.05
C PHE A 187 -15.57 -10.91 -7.37
N ILE A 188 -15.17 -11.40 -6.20
CA ILE A 188 -15.96 -12.33 -5.37
C ILE A 188 -17.30 -11.70 -4.94
N ILE A 189 -17.30 -10.42 -4.55
CA ILE A 189 -18.51 -9.68 -4.16
C ILE A 189 -19.49 -9.58 -5.33
N TYR A 190 -19.03 -9.18 -6.52
CA TYR A 190 -19.89 -9.04 -7.69
C TYR A 190 -20.48 -10.36 -8.17
N ASN A 191 -19.69 -11.45 -8.13
CA ASN A 191 -20.15 -12.78 -8.56
C ASN A 191 -20.92 -13.53 -7.46
N SER A 192 -21.04 -12.96 -6.25
CA SER A 192 -21.69 -13.61 -5.10
C SER A 192 -21.15 -15.01 -4.78
N TYR A 193 -19.86 -15.25 -5.06
CA TYR A 193 -19.23 -16.57 -4.95
C TYR A 193 -18.46 -16.69 -3.63
N TYR A 194 -18.93 -17.54 -2.72
CA TYR A 194 -18.25 -17.77 -1.44
C TYR A 194 -17.16 -18.85 -1.55
N ASN A 195 -15.93 -18.53 -1.14
CA ASN A 195 -14.83 -19.49 -1.02
C ASN A 195 -13.92 -19.14 0.17
N GLN A 196 -13.99 -19.93 1.24
CA GLN A 196 -13.23 -19.64 2.46
C GLN A 196 -11.71 -19.81 2.29
N GLY A 197 -11.27 -20.76 1.46
CA GLY A 197 -9.85 -20.95 1.15
C GLY A 197 -9.25 -19.72 0.48
N ALA A 198 -9.94 -19.18 -0.53
CA ALA A 198 -9.56 -17.96 -1.21
C ALA A 198 -9.56 -16.74 -0.25
N ASN A 199 -10.59 -16.61 0.60
CA ASN A 199 -10.66 -15.55 1.61
C ASN A 199 -9.47 -15.61 2.58
N ASN A 200 -9.12 -16.81 3.07
CA ASN A 200 -8.00 -17.00 3.98
C ASN A 200 -6.67 -16.65 3.32
N ILE A 201 -6.43 -17.10 2.09
CA ILE A 201 -5.21 -16.77 1.32
C ILE A 201 -5.11 -15.26 1.09
N SER A 202 -6.21 -14.61 0.69
CA SER A 202 -6.31 -13.16 0.46
C SER A 202 -5.90 -12.37 1.72
N ILE A 203 -6.42 -12.77 2.89
CA ILE A 203 -6.07 -12.14 4.18
C ILE A 203 -4.61 -12.39 4.55
N CYS A 204 -4.08 -13.60 4.36
CA CYS A 204 -2.68 -13.91 4.66
C CYS A 204 -1.70 -13.09 3.81
N ILE A 205 -1.98 -12.95 2.51
CA ILE A 205 -1.17 -12.11 1.60
C ILE A 205 -1.22 -10.65 2.06
N MET A 206 -2.42 -10.16 2.38
CA MET A 206 -2.58 -8.78 2.84
C MET A 206 -1.93 -8.55 4.21
N ALA A 207 -1.99 -9.50 5.14
CA ALA A 207 -1.35 -9.36 6.46
C ALA A 207 0.18 -9.38 6.38
N THR A 208 0.75 -10.14 5.44
CA THR A 208 2.21 -10.30 5.31
C THR A 208 2.87 -9.22 4.45
N HIS A 209 2.11 -8.37 3.74
CA HIS A 209 2.65 -7.38 2.81
C HIS A 209 3.73 -6.46 3.43
N GLY A 210 3.53 -6.02 4.68
CA GLY A 210 4.44 -5.10 5.37
C GLY A 210 5.80 -5.74 5.65
N LEU A 211 5.79 -7.02 6.02
CA LEU A 211 7.01 -7.81 6.21
C LEU A 211 7.77 -7.95 4.90
N VAL A 212 7.08 -8.39 3.84
CA VAL A 212 7.68 -8.59 2.51
C VAL A 212 8.26 -7.27 1.96
N SER A 213 7.52 -6.16 2.09
CA SER A 213 7.97 -4.84 1.66
C SER A 213 9.21 -4.37 2.43
N THR A 214 9.25 -4.59 3.75
CA THR A 214 10.39 -4.21 4.59
C THR A 214 11.63 -5.03 4.25
N MET A 215 11.48 -6.35 4.09
CA MET A 215 12.58 -7.22 3.66
C MET A 215 13.12 -6.76 2.31
N ALA A 216 12.25 -6.56 1.32
CA ALA A 216 12.68 -6.09 0.00
C ALA A 216 13.39 -4.73 0.05
N MET A 217 12.91 -3.80 0.87
CA MET A 217 13.58 -2.51 1.07
C MET A 217 15.00 -2.68 1.62
N ILE A 218 15.18 -3.55 2.62
CA ILE A 218 16.50 -3.87 3.20
C ILE A 218 17.42 -4.51 2.15
N TYR A 219 16.93 -5.48 1.38
CA TYR A 219 17.73 -6.20 0.39
C TYR A 219 18.11 -5.35 -0.84
N LEU A 220 17.20 -4.50 -1.31
CA LEU A 220 17.41 -3.73 -2.55
C LEU A 220 18.25 -2.46 -2.35
N HIS A 221 18.24 -1.90 -1.14
CA HIS A 221 18.93 -0.66 -0.85
C HIS A 221 20.17 -0.90 0.00
N LYS A 222 21.35 -0.88 -0.63
CA LYS A 222 22.66 -1.12 0.01
C LYS A 222 22.87 -0.34 1.30
N SER A 223 22.36 0.89 1.39
CA SER A 223 22.45 1.74 2.58
C SER A 223 21.71 1.14 3.79
N TYR A 224 20.54 0.53 3.57
CA TYR A 224 19.76 -0.09 4.65
C TYR A 224 20.38 -1.41 5.09
N TRP A 225 20.83 -2.24 4.14
CA TRP A 225 21.58 -3.47 4.46
C TRP A 225 22.84 -3.18 5.28
N ALA A 226 23.59 -2.14 4.91
CA ALA A 226 24.79 -1.72 5.62
C ALA A 226 24.52 -1.39 7.09
N VAL A 227 23.47 -0.61 7.37
CA VAL A 227 23.06 -0.25 8.74
C VAL A 227 22.60 -1.48 9.51
N LEU A 228 21.79 -2.36 8.89
CA LEU A 228 21.35 -3.60 9.54
C LEU A 228 22.54 -4.46 9.98
N MET A 229 23.54 -4.63 9.10
CA MET A 229 24.74 -5.39 9.44
C MET A 229 25.60 -4.72 10.51
N GLN A 230 25.64 -3.39 10.58
CA GLN A 230 26.32 -2.67 11.66
C GLN A 230 25.64 -2.92 13.01
N VAL A 231 24.30 -2.93 13.06
CA VAL A 231 23.53 -3.22 14.28
C VAL A 231 23.69 -4.68 14.71
N LEU A 232 23.59 -5.63 13.77
CA LEU A 232 23.67 -7.06 14.06
C LEU A 232 25.10 -7.57 14.30
N SER A 233 26.10 -6.89 13.74
CA SER A 233 27.51 -7.29 13.86
C SER A 233 28.42 -6.05 13.88
N PRO A 234 28.56 -5.39 15.05
CA PRO A 234 29.38 -4.18 15.19
C PRO A 234 30.83 -4.36 14.72
N LYS A 235 31.37 -5.58 14.83
CA LYS A 235 32.73 -5.94 14.37
C LYS A 235 32.89 -5.92 12.84
N TRP A 236 31.80 -6.04 12.08
CA TRP A 236 31.82 -5.95 10.60
C TRP A 236 31.99 -4.51 10.11
N SER A 237 31.78 -3.52 10.99
CA SER A 237 31.82 -2.08 10.70
C SER A 237 33.23 -1.57 10.33
N ASN A 238 34.29 -2.15 10.91
CA ASN A 238 35.62 -1.53 10.90
C ASN A 238 36.47 -1.74 9.63
N SER A 239 36.03 -2.44 8.58
CA SER A 239 36.96 -2.72 7.46
C SER A 239 36.44 -2.51 6.03
N ARG A 240 35.13 -2.42 5.75
CA ARG A 240 34.68 -2.37 4.33
C ARG A 240 33.52 -1.42 4.00
N VAL A 241 32.59 -1.15 4.93
CA VAL A 241 31.36 -0.41 4.58
C VAL A 241 31.52 1.10 4.67
N PHE A 242 32.19 1.60 5.72
CA PHE A 242 32.45 3.03 5.89
C PHE A 242 33.34 3.57 4.76
N THR A 243 34.33 2.78 4.35
CA THR A 243 35.20 3.08 3.21
C THR A 243 34.40 3.13 1.90
N LEU A 244 33.50 2.18 1.60
CA LEU A 244 32.76 2.16 0.32
C LEU A 244 31.70 3.28 0.16
N VAL A 245 31.20 3.86 1.24
CA VAL A 245 30.21 4.97 1.19
C VAL A 245 30.90 6.35 1.14
N HIS A 246 32.16 6.46 1.58
CA HIS A 246 32.91 7.72 1.60
C HIS A 246 34.14 7.77 0.68
N SER A 247 34.61 6.66 0.12
CA SER A 247 35.74 6.63 -0.81
C SER A 247 35.29 6.60 -2.28
N ARG A 248 34.98 7.80 -2.81
CA ARG A 248 35.59 8.41 -4.01
C ARG A 248 34.60 9.23 -4.86
N PRO A 249 35.01 10.38 -5.45
CA PRO A 249 36.23 11.15 -5.16
C PRO A 249 35.97 12.66 -4.96
N GLN A 250 36.53 13.25 -3.90
CA GLN A 250 37.00 14.63 -3.96
C GLN A 250 38.39 14.61 -4.62
N ASN A 251 38.44 14.50 -5.94
CA ASN A 251 39.60 14.91 -6.72
C ASN A 251 39.11 15.92 -7.75
N PHE A 252 38.94 17.16 -7.29
CA PHE A 252 38.90 18.33 -8.16
C PHE A 252 39.88 19.36 -7.60
N VAL A 253 40.81 19.73 -8.50
CA VAL A 253 41.69 20.90 -8.49
C VAL A 253 42.86 20.90 -7.51
N SER A 254 44.01 20.46 -8.01
CA SER A 254 45.27 21.19 -7.80
C SER A 254 46.23 20.86 -8.94
N ASN A 255 46.74 21.92 -9.56
CA ASN A 255 47.92 21.98 -10.43
C ASN A 255 47.81 21.44 -11.87
N LYS A 256 47.71 22.39 -12.81
CA LYS A 256 48.84 22.71 -13.70
C LYS A 256 48.75 24.17 -14.12
N LEU A 257 49.93 24.80 -14.07
CA LEU A 257 50.29 26.16 -14.48
C LEU A 257 49.81 26.52 -15.88
#